data_AF-A0A803VTU4-F1
#
_entry.id   AF-A0A803VTU4-F1
#
_cell.length_a   1.000
_cell.length_b   1.000
_cell.length_c   1.000
_cell.angle_alpha   90.00
_cell.angle_beta   90.00
_cell.angle_gamma   90.00
#
_symmetry.space_group_name_H-M   'P 1'
#
loop_
_entity.id
_entity.type
_entity.pdbx_description
1 polymer ?
#
loop_
_entity_poly.entity_id
_entity_poly.type
_entity_poly.pdbx_seq_one_letter_code
_entity_poly.pdbx_strand_id
1 'polypeptide(L)'
;MRRTGSSLPQVYKGLDIITNKVSPQEQRLCRHHMISFVDPLVSNYTVVDFRDKAVPLISYIFARDKIPIVVGGTNYYIESLLWKVLINTKVL
;
A
#
# COMPACT_ATOMS: atom_id res chain seq x y z
N MET A 1 5.20 -12.21 -10.63
CA MET A 1 5.50 -10.98 -9.84
C MET A 1 4.17 -10.40 -9.33
N ARG A 2 4.08 -9.87 -8.11
CA ARG A 2 2.91 -9.11 -7.61
C ARG A 2 3.42 -7.87 -6.89
N ARG A 3 2.93 -6.70 -7.26
CA ARG A 3 3.39 -5.40 -6.74
C ARG A 3 2.34 -4.79 -5.81
N THR A 4 2.75 -4.32 -4.65
CA THR A 4 1.89 -3.58 -3.72
C THR A 4 2.24 -2.10 -3.84
N GLY A 5 1.28 -1.24 -4.17
CA GLY A 5 1.47 0.20 -4.19
C GLY A 5 1.53 0.75 -2.76
N SER A 6 2.51 1.60 -2.46
CA SER A 6 2.74 2.13 -1.10
C SER A 6 2.78 3.65 -0.98
N SER A 7 2.52 4.40 -2.06
CA SER A 7 2.42 5.86 -2.01
C SER A 7 1.00 6.34 -1.71
N LEU A 8 0.88 7.19 -0.68
CA LEU A 8 -0.36 7.86 -0.25
C LEU A 8 -1.26 8.39 -1.37
N PRO A 9 -0.75 9.01 -2.46
CA PRO A 9 -1.63 9.49 -3.52
C PRO A 9 -2.24 8.34 -4.34
N GLN A 10 -1.52 7.22 -4.51
CA GLN A 10 -1.98 6.10 -5.34
C GLN A 10 -3.07 5.24 -4.70
N VAL A 11 -3.31 5.40 -3.40
CA VAL A 11 -4.37 4.68 -2.68
C VAL A 11 -5.76 5.21 -3.03
N TYR A 12 -5.90 6.49 -3.40
CA TYR A 12 -7.20 7.14 -3.64
C TYR A 12 -7.76 6.84 -5.03
N LYS A 13 -9.07 6.63 -5.17
CA LYS A 13 -9.75 6.47 -6.48
C LYS A 13 -9.75 7.76 -7.31
N GLY A 14 -9.72 7.63 -8.65
CA GLY A 14 -10.03 8.71 -9.59
C GLY A 14 -8.93 9.75 -9.87
N LEU A 15 -7.85 9.79 -9.08
CA LEU A 15 -6.77 10.79 -9.23
C LEU A 15 -5.59 10.30 -10.09
N ASP A 16 -5.85 9.52 -11.13
CA ASP A 16 -4.84 8.65 -11.76
C ASP A 16 -3.66 9.43 -12.39
N ILE A 17 -3.94 10.58 -13.03
CA ILE A 17 -2.92 11.43 -13.68
C ILE A 17 -2.04 12.15 -12.65
N ILE A 18 -2.66 12.78 -11.64
CA ILE A 18 -1.96 13.58 -10.62
C ILE A 18 -1.16 12.68 -9.66
N THR A 19 -1.58 11.43 -9.50
CA THR A 19 -0.94 10.47 -8.59
C THR A 19 0.03 9.51 -9.31
N ASN A 20 0.31 9.80 -10.59
CA ASN A 20 1.20 9.05 -11.46
C ASN A 20 0.94 7.53 -11.37
N LYS A 21 -0.33 7.13 -11.47
CA LYS A 21 -0.69 5.71 -11.39
C LYS A 21 -0.22 4.98 -12.63
N VAL A 22 0.29 3.78 -12.38
CA VAL A 22 0.67 2.81 -13.40
C VAL A 22 -0.50 2.61 -14.37
N SER A 23 -0.23 2.64 -15.68
CA SER A 23 -1.29 2.53 -16.69
C SER A 23 -2.03 1.19 -16.58
N PRO A 24 -3.29 1.09 -17.05
CA PRO A 24 -4.02 -0.18 -17.09
C PRO A 24 -3.29 -1.28 -17.90
N GLN A 25 -2.49 -0.89 -18.89
CA GLN A 25 -1.68 -1.81 -19.70
C GLN A 25 -0.56 -2.44 -18.87
N GLU A 26 0.17 -1.63 -18.12
CA GLU A 26 1.24 -2.09 -17.22
C GLU A 26 0.69 -2.86 -16.02
N GLN A 27 -0.48 -2.47 -15.48
CA GLN A 27 -1.15 -3.18 -14.40
C GLN A 27 -1.58 -4.62 -14.78
N ARG A 28 -1.70 -4.93 -16.08
CA ARG A 28 -1.98 -6.30 -16.54
C ARG A 28 -0.76 -7.23 -16.48
N LEU A 29 0.45 -6.69 -16.42
CA LEU A 29 1.68 -7.48 -16.38
C LEU A 29 1.89 -8.18 -15.04
N CYS A 30 1.33 -7.64 -13.96
CA CYS A 30 1.41 -8.24 -12.64
C CYS A 30 0.21 -7.86 -11.78
N ARG A 31 -0.23 -8.72 -10.86
CA ARG A 31 -1.34 -8.33 -9.99
C ARG A 31 -0.87 -7.25 -9.02
N HIS A 32 -1.54 -6.10 -9.09
CA HIS A 32 -1.34 -5.01 -8.14
C HIS A 32 -2.29 -5.13 -6.95
N HIS A 33 -1.78 -4.78 -5.77
CA HIS A 33 -2.57 -4.66 -4.54
C HIS A 33 -2.45 -3.22 -4.02
N MET A 34 -3.47 -2.74 -3.32
CA MET A 34 -3.48 -1.41 -2.67
C MET A 34 -3.27 -0.22 -3.63
N ILE A 35 -3.87 -0.28 -4.82
CA ILE A 35 -4.00 0.86 -5.74
C ILE A 35 -5.48 1.21 -5.86
N SER A 36 -5.83 2.51 -5.83
CA SER A 36 -7.21 3.01 -6.04
C SER A 36 -8.26 2.33 -5.16
N PHE A 37 -7.95 2.07 -3.88
CA PHE A 37 -8.82 1.33 -2.96
C PHE A 37 -9.42 2.19 -1.84
N VAL A 38 -8.85 3.37 -1.58
CA VAL A 38 -9.37 4.34 -0.62
C VAL A 38 -10.29 5.30 -1.35
N ASP A 39 -11.46 5.55 -0.76
CA ASP A 39 -12.37 6.56 -1.26
C ASP A 39 -11.78 7.96 -0.98
N PRO A 40 -11.67 8.86 -1.97
CA PRO A 40 -11.18 10.22 -1.75
C PRO A 40 -11.96 11.04 -0.71
N LEU A 41 -13.18 10.62 -0.33
CA LEU A 41 -13.94 11.22 0.76
C LEU A 41 -13.45 10.81 2.16
N VAL A 42 -12.54 9.83 2.27
CA VAL A 42 -11.90 9.48 3.54
C VAL A 42 -10.83 10.53 3.86
N SER A 43 -11.13 11.38 4.85
CA SER A 43 -10.30 12.53 5.20
C SER A 43 -9.01 12.19 5.95
N ASN A 44 -8.88 11.00 6.53
CA ASN A 44 -7.76 10.63 7.40
C ASN A 44 -7.25 9.21 7.13
N TYR A 45 -6.67 8.97 5.96
CA TYR A 45 -5.93 7.73 5.72
C TYR A 45 -4.50 7.84 6.29
N THR A 46 -4.21 7.08 7.34
CA THR A 46 -2.95 7.16 8.08
C THR A 46 -1.98 6.04 7.69
N VAL A 47 -0.73 6.15 8.16
CA VAL A 47 0.27 5.08 8.03
C VAL A 47 -0.15 3.80 8.77
N VAL A 48 -0.94 3.93 9.84
CA VAL A 48 -1.46 2.78 10.60
C VAL A 48 -2.48 2.02 9.76
N ASP A 49 -3.39 2.76 9.10
CA ASP A 49 -4.39 2.18 8.19
C ASP A 49 -3.73 1.47 6.99
N PHE A 50 -2.60 2.00 6.52
CA PHE A 50 -1.77 1.33 5.51
C PHE A 50 -1.18 0.04 6.03
N ARG A 51 -0.47 0.08 7.17
CA ARG A 51 0.18 -1.09 7.77
C ARG A 51 -0.83 -2.21 8.01
N ASP A 52 -1.96 -1.89 8.63
CA ASP A 52 -2.96 -2.87 9.04
C ASP A 52 -3.68 -3.51 7.86
N LYS A 53 -3.71 -2.85 6.70
CA LYS A 53 -4.16 -3.45 5.44
C LYS A 53 -3.05 -4.22 4.70
N ALA A 54 -1.83 -3.72 4.73
CA ALA A 54 -0.70 -4.30 3.99
C ALA A 54 -0.17 -5.60 4.61
N VAL A 55 -0.05 -5.67 5.94
CA VAL A 55 0.52 -6.84 6.64
C VAL A 55 -0.28 -8.13 6.39
N PRO A 56 -1.63 -8.15 6.47
CA PRO A 56 -2.41 -9.32 6.10
C PRO A 56 -2.26 -9.71 4.62
N LEU A 57 -2.16 -8.72 3.72
CA LEU A 57 -1.96 -8.97 2.29
C LEU A 57 -0.60 -9.59 1.99
N ILE A 58 0.46 -9.12 2.63
CA ILE A 58 1.81 -9.68 2.53
C ILE A 58 1.78 -11.14 2.97
N SER A 59 1.18 -11.43 4.13
CA SER A 59 1.02 -12.79 4.66
C SER A 59 0.23 -13.69 3.71
N TYR A 60 -0.88 -13.19 3.16
CA TYR A 60 -1.69 -13.88 2.16
C TYR A 60 -0.93 -14.18 0.86
N ILE A 61 -0.04 -13.29 0.43
CA ILE A 61 0.77 -13.51 -0.77
C ILE A 61 1.82 -14.61 -0.54
N PHE A 62 2.49 -14.57 0.62
CA PHE A 62 3.44 -15.62 1.03
C PHE A 62 2.77 -16.98 1.15
N ALA A 63 1.58 -17.06 1.75
CA ALA A 63 0.80 -18.30 1.92
C ALA A 63 0.38 -18.98 0.59
N ARG A 64 0.64 -18.35 -0.55
CA ARG A 64 0.35 -18.90 -1.89
C ARG A 64 1.63 -19.10 -2.70
N ASP A 65 2.76 -19.24 -2.02
CA ASP A 65 4.10 -19.44 -2.57
C ASP A 65 4.50 -18.34 -3.57
N LYS A 66 4.15 -17.09 -3.24
CA LYS A 66 4.55 -15.92 -4.04
C LYS A 66 5.33 -14.93 -3.18
N ILE A 67 6.24 -14.22 -3.84
CA ILE A 67 7.02 -13.15 -3.21
C ILE A 67 6.22 -11.84 -3.33
N PRO A 68 5.83 -11.21 -2.21
CA PRO A 68 5.26 -9.87 -2.22
C PRO A 68 6.36 -8.84 -2.50
N ILE A 69 6.08 -7.90 -3.40
CA ILE A 69 7.00 -6.81 -3.71
C ILE A 69 6.30 -5.50 -3.39
N VAL A 70 6.79 -4.78 -2.40
CA VAL A 70 6.28 -3.44 -2.06
C VAL A 70 7.02 -2.41 -2.92
N VAL A 71 6.27 -1.55 -3.61
CA VAL A 71 6.82 -0.55 -4.54
C VAL A 71 6.20 0.81 -4.26
N GLY A 72 7.02 1.87 -4.30
CA GLY A 72 6.60 3.24 -4.05
C GLY A 72 6.68 3.65 -2.57
N GLY A 73 5.84 4.61 -2.18
CA GLY A 73 5.78 5.11 -0.81
C GLY A 73 6.77 6.21 -0.47
N THR A 74 6.51 6.91 0.62
CA THR A 74 7.59 7.60 1.35
C THR A 74 8.26 6.57 2.26
N ASN A 75 9.53 6.78 2.62
CA ASN A 75 10.28 5.88 3.51
C ASN A 75 9.48 5.52 4.77
N TYR A 76 8.73 6.48 5.31
CA TYR A 76 7.85 6.30 6.46
C TYR A 76 6.83 5.14 6.33
N TYR A 77 6.24 4.95 5.16
CA TYR A 77 5.27 3.85 4.93
C TYR A 77 5.96 2.50 4.82
N ILE A 78 7.13 2.45 4.18
CA ILE A 78 7.94 1.23 4.10
C ILE A 78 8.43 0.85 5.50
N GLU A 79 8.96 1.82 6.23
CA GLU A 79 9.45 1.66 7.60
C GLU A 79 8.36 1.16 8.55
N SER A 80 7.10 1.58 8.37
CA SER A 80 5.95 1.09 9.15
C SER A 80 5.69 -0.42 9.00
N LEU A 81 6.12 -1.01 7.88
CA LEU A 81 6.01 -2.45 7.61
C LEU A 81 7.23 -3.22 8.15
N LEU A 82 8.39 -2.58 8.19
CA LEU A 82 9.65 -3.21 8.60
C LEU A 82 9.84 -3.18 10.12
N TRP A 83 9.44 -2.09 10.77
CA TRP A 83 9.78 -1.83 12.16
C TRP A 83 8.52 -1.73 13.03
N LYS A 84 8.44 -2.57 14.06
CA LYS A 84 7.35 -2.52 15.06
C LYS A 84 7.42 -1.28 15.97
N VAL A 85 8.58 -0.60 16.03
CA VAL A 85 8.88 0.46 17.01
C VAL A 85 8.37 1.84 16.57
N LEU A 86 8.21 2.09 15.27
CA LEU A 86 7.91 3.43 14.74
C LEU A 86 6.47 3.89 14.94
N ILE A 87 5.58 3.01 15.39
CA ILE A 87 4.17 3.31 15.63
C ILE A 87 3.77 2.68 16.97
N ASN A 88 4.18 3.31 18.06
CA ASN A 88 3.74 2.94 19.41
C ASN A 88 2.49 3.76 19.76
N THR A 89 1.30 3.22 19.55
CA THR A 89 0.04 3.75 20.09
C THR A 89 -0.24 3.18 21.48
N LYS A 90 0.75 3.25 22.38
CA LYS A 90 0.43 3.29 23.81
C LYS A 90 0.17 4.74 24.18
N VAL A 91 -1.11 5.10 24.15
CA VAL A 91 -1.64 6.23 24.90
C VAL A 91 -1.23 6.02 26.36
N LEU A 92 -0.48 6.97 26.92
CA LEU A 92 -0.23 7.03 28.37
C LEU A 92 -1.54 7.31 29.11
#